data_AF-A0A7S3QJ60-F1
#
_entry.id   AF-A0A7S3QJ60-F1
#
_cell.length_a   1.000
_cell.length_b   1.000
_cell.length_c   1.000
_cell.angle_alpha   90.00
_cell.angle_beta   90.00
_cell.angle_gamma   90.00
#
_symmetry.space_group_name_H-M   'P 1'
#
loop_
_entity.id
_entity.type
_entity.pdbx_description
1 polymer ?
#
loop_
_entity_poly.entity_id
_entity_poly.type
_entity_poly.pdbx_seq_one_letter_code
_entity_poly.pdbx_strand_id
1 'polypeptide(L)'
;MKSIFTSICTLFFIVVALDRTAAFGVAPLVRAPVAVSSTSLNMVFGKRKSAAQKAEEEAKVAMYWEGEWVCKDCGYIYNRDECAGMFFEEQGTGFRCPQCSGPRRRYAKKVGDVVGTTLDGGDAPILIFSFGGVIATIAFGIWAVDNL
;
A
#
# COMPACT_ATOMS: atom_id res chain seq x y z
N MET A 1 -40.10 8.91 22.83
CA MET A 1 -38.87 8.17 22.47
C MET A 1 -38.77 7.75 21.00
N LYS A 2 -39.84 7.21 20.36
CA LYS A 2 -39.81 6.80 18.94
C LYS A 2 -39.42 7.91 17.95
N SER A 3 -39.82 9.17 18.22
CA SER A 3 -39.55 10.33 17.35
C SER A 3 -38.10 10.84 17.35
N ILE A 4 -37.31 10.52 18.39
CA ILE A 4 -35.92 10.98 18.49
C ILE A 4 -35.02 10.02 17.70
N PHE A 5 -35.31 8.72 17.77
CA PHE A 5 -34.59 7.69 17.03
C PHE A 5 -34.77 7.80 15.51
N THR A 6 -35.97 8.12 15.03
CA THR A 6 -36.20 8.36 13.59
C THR A 6 -35.49 9.61 13.09
N SER A 7 -35.41 10.67 13.90
CA SER A 7 -34.77 11.94 13.51
C SER A 7 -33.24 11.83 13.42
N ILE A 8 -32.62 11.07 14.32
CA ILE A 8 -31.17 10.81 14.27
C ILE A 8 -30.83 9.89 13.09
N CYS A 9 -31.69 8.91 12.79
CA CYS A 9 -31.49 7.99 11.67
C CYS A 9 -31.61 8.72 10.32
N THR A 10 -32.59 9.62 10.14
CA THR A 10 -32.72 10.41 8.91
C THR A 10 -31.58 11.41 8.72
N LEU A 11 -31.07 12.04 9.78
CA LEU A 11 -29.92 12.93 9.68
C LEU A 11 -28.65 12.17 9.28
N PHE A 12 -28.43 10.96 9.80
CA PHE A 12 -27.28 10.14 9.44
C PHE A 12 -27.33 9.71 7.96
N PHE A 13 -28.50 9.37 7.43
CA PHE A 13 -28.67 9.01 6.01
C PHE A 13 -28.46 10.19 5.05
N ILE A 14 -28.77 11.43 5.46
CA ILE A 14 -28.54 12.63 4.63
C ILE A 14 -27.04 12.98 4.55
N VAL A 15 -26.30 12.83 5.65
CA VAL A 15 -24.84 13.11 5.67
C VAL A 15 -24.07 12.11 4.81
N VAL A 16 -24.43 10.82 4.83
CA VAL A 16 -23.79 9.78 4.00
C VAL A 16 -24.07 9.98 2.50
N ALA A 17 -25.17 10.65 2.13
CA ALA A 17 -25.51 10.92 0.73
C ALA A 17 -24.74 12.08 0.10
N LEU A 18 -24.18 13.00 0.90
CA LEU A 18 -23.51 14.22 0.41
C LEU A 18 -22.02 14.03 0.05
N ASP A 19 -21.38 12.95 0.50
CA ASP A 19 -19.93 12.72 0.27
C ASP A 19 -19.59 12.06 -1.09
N ARG A 20 -20.59 11.75 -1.95
CA ARG A 20 -20.36 11.01 -3.19
C ARG A 20 -20.13 11.84 -4.47
N THR A 21 -19.93 13.15 -4.37
CA THR A 21 -19.66 13.99 -5.55
C THR A 21 -18.36 14.78 -5.44
N ALA A 22 -17.24 14.09 -5.59
CA ALA A 22 -15.96 14.73 -5.91
C ALA A 22 -15.18 13.85 -6.89
N ALA A 23 -15.71 13.69 -8.10
CA ALA A 23 -14.99 13.12 -9.23
C ALA A 23 -14.04 14.18 -9.80
N PHE A 24 -12.80 14.24 -9.29
CA PHE A 24 -11.73 15.02 -9.92
C PHE A 24 -11.17 14.21 -11.09
N GLY A 25 -11.59 14.56 -12.31
CA GLY A 25 -11.06 14.00 -13.56
C GLY A 25 -9.68 14.56 -13.86
N VAL A 26 -8.69 13.67 -13.97
CA VAL A 26 -7.33 14.00 -14.43
C VAL A 26 -7.29 13.84 -15.95
N ALA A 27 -6.94 14.91 -16.67
CA ALA A 27 -6.75 14.88 -18.12
C ALA A 27 -5.41 14.19 -18.49
N PRO A 28 -5.36 13.28 -19.48
CA PRO A 28 -4.11 12.72 -19.95
C PRO A 28 -3.49 13.65 -21.00
N LEU A 29 -2.30 14.17 -20.70
CA LEU A 29 -1.49 14.93 -21.65
C LEU A 29 -0.68 13.91 -22.48
N VAL A 30 -1.17 13.61 -23.68
CA VAL A 30 -0.52 12.74 -24.66
C VAL A 30 0.80 13.40 -25.08
N ARG A 31 1.93 12.82 -24.69
CA ARG A 31 3.26 13.18 -25.20
C ARG A 31 3.73 12.08 -26.15
N ALA A 32 3.97 12.45 -27.40
CA ALA A 32 4.42 11.55 -28.46
C ALA A 32 5.75 10.87 -28.09
N PRO A 33 5.95 9.59 -28.47
CA PRO A 33 7.25 8.95 -28.32
C PRO A 33 8.21 9.48 -29.39
N VAL A 34 9.25 10.18 -28.94
CA VAL A 34 10.43 10.44 -29.77
C VAL A 34 11.20 9.13 -29.88
N ALA A 35 11.26 8.57 -31.07
CA ALA A 35 12.06 7.38 -31.37
C ALA A 35 13.55 7.71 -31.21
N VAL A 36 14.12 7.39 -30.05
CA VAL A 36 15.56 7.39 -29.84
C VAL A 36 16.11 6.08 -30.39
N SER A 37 16.58 6.15 -31.62
CA SER A 37 17.41 5.13 -32.25
C SER A 37 18.84 5.25 -31.69
N SER A 38 19.20 4.38 -30.75
CA SER A 38 20.58 4.22 -30.29
C SER A 38 20.95 2.74 -30.17
N THR A 39 21.51 2.23 -31.26
CA THR A 39 22.71 1.38 -31.28
C THR A 39 22.76 0.17 -30.34
N SER A 40 22.43 -0.98 -30.94
CA SER A 40 22.82 -2.30 -30.48
C SER A 40 24.35 -2.46 -30.38
N LEU A 41 24.93 -2.22 -29.20
CA LEU A 41 26.35 -2.54 -28.92
C LEU A 41 26.55 -3.47 -27.71
N ASN A 42 25.47 -4.00 -27.10
CA ASN A 42 25.57 -4.92 -25.97
C ASN A 42 25.63 -6.41 -26.35
N MET A 43 25.78 -6.75 -27.64
CA MET A 43 25.84 -8.15 -28.11
C MET A 43 27.24 -8.78 -28.03
N VAL A 44 28.30 -8.04 -27.68
CA VAL A 44 29.70 -8.51 -27.84
C VAL A 44 30.33 -9.11 -26.57
N PHE A 45 29.83 -8.83 -25.37
CA PHE A 45 30.30 -9.48 -24.14
C PHE A 45 29.17 -10.27 -23.49
N GLY A 46 28.92 -11.46 -24.03
CA GLY A 46 27.91 -12.38 -23.54
C GLY A 46 28.20 -12.85 -22.12
N LYS A 47 27.62 -12.15 -21.14
CA LYS A 47 27.28 -12.76 -19.84
C LYS A 47 26.04 -13.63 -20.03
N ARG A 48 26.15 -14.76 -20.73
CA ARG A 48 25.12 -15.80 -20.63
C ARG A 48 25.26 -16.39 -19.22
N LYS A 49 24.39 -15.96 -18.29
CA LYS A 49 24.22 -16.63 -17.01
C LYS A 49 24.00 -18.12 -17.29
N SER A 50 24.72 -19.00 -16.61
CA SER A 50 24.60 -20.44 -16.82
C SER A 50 23.21 -20.92 -16.42
N ALA A 51 22.71 -22.00 -17.04
CA ALA A 51 21.38 -22.55 -16.70
C ALA A 51 21.25 -22.89 -15.21
N ALA A 52 22.37 -23.23 -14.54
CA ALA A 52 22.44 -23.45 -13.10
C ALA A 52 22.26 -22.15 -12.29
N GLN A 53 22.91 -21.04 -12.69
CA GLN A 53 22.74 -19.74 -12.04
C GLN A 53 21.31 -19.19 -12.20
N LYS A 54 20.65 -19.53 -13.31
CA LYS A 54 19.27 -19.11 -13.59
C LYS A 54 18.26 -19.86 -12.72
N ALA A 55 18.42 -21.17 -12.57
CA ALA A 55 17.58 -21.98 -11.69
C ALA A 55 17.73 -21.61 -10.20
N GLU A 56 18.95 -21.24 -9.78
CA GLU A 56 19.21 -20.80 -8.41
C GLU A 56 18.66 -19.37 -8.16
N GLU A 57 18.69 -18.50 -9.17
CA GLU A 57 18.05 -17.18 -9.12
C GLU A 57 16.53 -17.30 -9.10
N GLU A 58 15.93 -18.24 -9.83
CA GLU A 58 14.48 -18.52 -9.80
C GLU A 58 14.02 -19.09 -8.44
N ALA A 59 14.80 -19.98 -7.82
CA ALA A 59 14.52 -20.48 -6.47
C ALA A 59 14.60 -19.35 -5.41
N LYS A 60 15.52 -18.40 -5.60
CA LYS A 60 15.62 -17.20 -4.76
C LYS A 60 14.45 -16.25 -4.98
N VAL A 61 14.03 -16.03 -6.22
CA VAL A 61 12.84 -15.21 -6.54
C VAL A 61 11.60 -15.73 -5.83
N ALA A 62 11.42 -17.06 -5.74
CA ALA A 62 10.30 -17.65 -5.00
C ALA A 62 10.36 -17.44 -3.48
N MET A 63 11.55 -17.19 -2.92
CA MET A 63 11.71 -16.85 -1.50
C MET A 63 11.59 -15.35 -1.23
N TYR A 64 11.76 -14.51 -2.25
CA TYR A 64 11.72 -13.07 -2.13
C TYR A 64 10.37 -12.50 -2.53
N TRP A 65 10.04 -11.34 -1.99
CA TRP A 65 8.84 -10.62 -2.37
C TRP A 65 8.86 -10.25 -3.87
N GLU A 66 7.92 -10.79 -4.63
CA GLU A 66 7.79 -10.54 -6.09
C GLU A 66 7.23 -9.15 -6.42
N GLY A 67 6.58 -8.49 -5.45
CA GLY A 67 5.98 -7.17 -5.65
C GLY A 67 6.97 -6.01 -5.52
N GLU A 68 6.48 -4.82 -5.84
CA GLU A 68 7.25 -3.58 -5.72
C GLU A 68 7.45 -3.18 -4.25
N TRP A 69 8.62 -2.61 -3.95
CA TRP A 69 8.90 -1.98 -2.67
C TRP A 69 8.78 -0.47 -2.82
N VAL A 70 7.95 0.17 -2.01
CA VAL A 70 7.67 1.61 -2.11
C VAL A 70 8.08 2.33 -0.84
N CYS A 71 8.82 3.43 -1.00
CA CYS A 71 9.20 4.28 0.12
C CYS A 71 7.97 5.05 0.67
N LYS A 72 7.68 4.91 1.97
CA LYS A 72 6.58 5.63 2.65
C LYS A 72 6.77 7.14 2.67
N ASP A 73 8.01 7.63 2.68
CA ASP A 73 8.29 9.07 2.83
C ASP A 73 8.12 9.85 1.52
N CYS A 74 8.44 9.24 0.37
CA CYS A 74 8.49 9.95 -0.92
C CYS A 74 7.83 9.22 -2.09
N GLY A 75 7.34 8.00 -1.89
CA GLY A 75 6.70 7.21 -2.95
C GLY A 75 7.67 6.61 -3.98
N TYR A 76 9.00 6.74 -3.81
CA TYR A 76 9.96 6.11 -4.71
C TYR A 76 9.79 4.58 -4.72
N ILE A 77 9.65 4.03 -5.92
CA ILE A 77 9.53 2.59 -6.19
C ILE A 77 10.95 2.05 -6.40
N TYR A 78 11.31 1.02 -5.64
CA TYR A 78 12.62 0.40 -5.71
C TYR A 78 12.84 -0.31 -7.05
N ASN A 79 13.78 0.20 -7.84
CA ASN A 79 14.27 -0.47 -9.06
C ASN A 79 15.55 -1.24 -8.78
N ARG A 80 15.55 -2.55 -9.09
CA ARG A 80 16.73 -3.41 -8.94
C ARG A 80 17.92 -2.92 -9.77
N ASP A 81 17.68 -2.43 -10.98
CA ASP A 81 18.72 -1.97 -11.90
C ASP A 81 19.47 -0.74 -11.37
N GLU A 82 18.76 0.15 -10.67
CA GLU A 82 19.34 1.36 -10.06
C GLU A 82 20.03 1.05 -8.73
N CYS A 83 19.61 -0.01 -8.05
CA CYS A 83 20.03 -0.34 -6.69
C CYS A 83 20.82 -1.66 -6.62
N ALA A 84 21.97 -1.69 -7.30
CA ALA A 84 22.98 -2.77 -7.26
C ALA A 84 22.51 -4.17 -7.77
N GLY A 85 21.34 -4.27 -8.41
CA GLY A 85 20.81 -5.51 -8.97
C GLY A 85 20.33 -6.54 -7.94
N MET A 86 20.41 -6.21 -6.65
CA MET A 86 20.10 -7.11 -5.53
C MET A 86 18.60 -7.11 -5.22
N PHE A 87 18.13 -8.11 -4.48
CA PHE A 87 16.80 -8.06 -3.92
C PHE A 87 16.77 -7.08 -2.74
N PHE A 88 15.64 -6.40 -2.55
CA PHE A 88 15.48 -5.42 -1.47
C PHE A 88 15.74 -6.03 -0.08
N GLU A 89 15.39 -7.31 0.10
CA GLU A 89 15.57 -8.03 1.36
C GLU A 89 17.06 -8.36 1.65
N GLU A 90 17.89 -8.52 0.62
CA GLU A 90 19.34 -8.73 0.75
C GLU A 90 20.10 -7.42 0.96
N GLN A 91 19.47 -6.28 0.66
CA GLN A 91 20.11 -4.98 0.78
C GLN A 91 20.41 -4.65 2.24
N GLY A 92 21.67 -4.38 2.60
CA GLY A 92 22.11 -4.09 3.98
C GLY A 92 21.50 -2.84 4.63
N THR A 93 21.72 -2.66 5.94
CA THR A 93 21.15 -1.54 6.75
C THR A 93 21.65 -0.15 6.33
N GLY A 94 22.67 -0.10 5.48
CA GLY A 94 23.21 1.12 4.88
C GLY A 94 22.38 1.70 3.74
N PHE A 95 21.37 0.98 3.22
CA PHE A 95 20.56 1.49 2.11
C PHE A 95 19.81 2.77 2.46
N ARG A 96 19.85 3.71 1.52
CA ARG A 96 19.20 5.02 1.58
C ARG A 96 18.37 5.18 0.33
N CYS A 97 17.15 5.69 0.47
CA CYS A 97 16.33 6.06 -0.67
C CYS A 97 17.05 7.13 -1.51
N PRO A 98 17.17 6.97 -2.84
CA PRO A 98 17.85 7.94 -3.70
C PRO A 98 17.12 9.29 -3.79
N GLN A 99 15.81 9.32 -3.55
CA GLN A 99 15.01 10.56 -3.61
C GLN A 99 14.96 11.31 -2.27
N CYS A 100 14.72 10.60 -1.16
CA CYS A 100 14.49 11.26 0.13
C CYS A 100 15.55 10.97 1.20
N SER A 101 16.58 10.18 0.90
CA SER A 101 17.58 9.68 1.85
C SER A 101 16.99 8.89 3.05
N GLY A 102 15.74 8.44 2.94
CA GLY A 102 15.07 7.65 3.96
C GLY A 102 15.77 6.30 4.20
N PRO A 103 15.85 5.82 5.46
CA PRO A 103 16.39 4.51 5.79
C PRO A 103 15.53 3.37 5.24
N ARG A 104 16.15 2.19 4.99
CA ARG A 104 15.50 0.98 4.45
C ARG A 104 14.19 0.59 5.15
N ARG A 105 14.09 0.80 6.48
CA ARG A 105 12.91 0.47 7.29
C ARG A 105 11.62 1.20 6.90
N ARG A 106 11.69 2.24 6.06
CA ARG A 106 10.51 3.02 5.63
C ARG A 106 9.91 2.55 4.31
N TYR A 107 10.40 1.44 3.76
CA TYR A 107 9.80 0.82 2.59
C TYR A 107 8.69 -0.16 3.00
N ALA A 108 7.59 -0.11 2.28
CA ALA A 108 6.45 -1.01 2.43
C ALA A 108 6.35 -1.94 1.21
N LYS A 109 5.87 -3.17 1.44
CA LYS A 109 5.51 -4.11 0.38
C LYS A 109 4.22 -3.61 -0.30
N LYS A 110 4.27 -3.35 -1.60
CA LYS A 110 3.07 -3.00 -2.38
C LYS A 110 2.41 -4.27 -2.89
N VAL A 111 1.14 -4.47 -2.53
CA VAL A 111 0.26 -5.52 -3.08
C VAL A 111 -0.86 -4.82 -3.86
N GLY A 112 -0.76 -4.82 -5.19
CA GLY A 112 -1.71 -4.10 -6.04
C GLY A 112 -1.60 -2.57 -5.92
N ASP A 113 -2.70 -1.84 -6.13
CA ASP A 113 -2.73 -0.37 -6.11
C ASP A 113 -2.67 0.25 -4.70
N VAL A 114 -2.69 -0.57 -3.65
CA VAL A 114 -2.74 -0.11 -2.26
C VAL A 114 -1.39 -0.33 -1.60
N VAL A 115 -0.69 0.77 -1.30
CA VAL A 115 0.57 0.75 -0.54
C VAL A 115 0.22 0.72 0.95
N GLY A 116 0.26 -0.46 1.56
CA GLY A 116 0.47 -0.66 3.00
C GLY A 116 -0.48 0.02 4.01
N THR A 117 -1.68 0.47 3.63
CA THR A 117 -2.65 0.99 4.62
C THR A 117 -3.45 -0.10 5.31
N THR A 118 -3.43 -1.33 4.80
CA THR A 118 -4.31 -2.42 5.27
C THR A 118 -3.60 -3.74 5.56
N LEU A 119 -2.27 -3.83 5.40
CA LEU A 119 -1.50 -5.08 5.61
C LEU A 119 -0.53 -5.07 6.81
N ASP A 120 -0.47 -3.98 7.59
CA ASP A 120 0.30 -3.89 8.85
C ASP A 120 -0.50 -4.23 10.12
N GLY A 121 -1.73 -4.74 9.99
CA GLY A 121 -2.46 -5.34 11.13
C GLY A 121 -2.70 -4.45 12.36
N GLY A 122 -2.56 -3.13 12.25
CA GLY A 122 -2.56 -2.24 13.43
C GLY A 122 -3.94 -1.76 13.88
N ASP A 123 -4.82 -1.42 12.94
CA ASP A 123 -6.01 -0.62 13.28
C ASP A 123 -7.33 -1.40 13.40
N ALA A 124 -7.43 -2.60 12.83
CA ALA A 124 -8.62 -3.43 12.98
C ALA A 124 -8.94 -3.78 14.46
N PRO A 125 -7.97 -4.25 15.29
CA PRO A 125 -8.28 -4.58 16.68
C PRO A 125 -8.68 -3.37 17.50
N ILE A 126 -8.02 -2.21 17.34
CA ILE A 126 -8.38 -0.99 18.08
C ILE A 126 -9.78 -0.50 17.70
N LEU A 127 -10.15 -0.54 16.42
CA LEU A 127 -11.50 -0.14 15.99
C LEU A 127 -12.57 -1.09 16.54
N ILE A 128 -12.32 -2.40 16.53
CA ILE A 128 -13.25 -3.39 17.09
C ILE A 128 -13.47 -3.17 18.59
N PHE A 129 -12.41 -2.96 19.36
CA PHE A 129 -12.54 -2.72 20.80
C PHE A 129 -13.17 -1.36 21.12
N SER A 130 -12.84 -0.30 20.38
CA SER A 130 -13.44 1.02 20.57
C SER A 130 -14.94 1.02 20.27
N PHE A 131 -15.36 0.53 19.09
CA PHE A 131 -16.78 0.48 18.76
C PHE A 131 -17.54 -0.55 19.60
N GLY A 132 -16.92 -1.71 19.89
CA GLY A 132 -17.51 -2.74 20.74
C GLY A 132 -17.78 -2.25 22.16
N GLY A 133 -16.84 -1.52 22.76
CA GLY A 133 -17.00 -0.93 24.10
C GLY A 133 -18.12 0.10 24.17
N VAL A 134 -18.23 0.97 23.16
CA VAL A 134 -19.32 1.97 23.09
C VAL A 134 -20.67 1.29 22.95
N ILE A 135 -20.80 0.31 22.05
CA ILE A 135 -22.04 -0.45 21.84
C ILE A 135 -22.45 -1.18 23.13
N ALA A 136 -21.50 -1.83 23.81
CA ALA A 136 -21.76 -2.53 25.06
C ALA A 136 -22.24 -1.59 26.17
N THR A 137 -21.66 -0.39 26.28
CA THR A 137 -22.05 0.61 27.27
C THR A 137 -23.48 1.10 27.03
N ILE A 138 -23.83 1.37 25.77
CA ILE A 138 -25.19 1.79 25.40
C ILE A 138 -26.20 0.66 25.67
N ALA A 139 -25.86 -0.58 25.30
CA ALA A 139 -26.73 -1.74 25.52
C ALA A 139 -26.99 -1.98 27.02
N PHE A 140 -25.95 -1.85 27.85
CA PHE A 140 -26.09 -1.96 29.30
C PHE A 140 -26.97 -0.85 29.88
N GLY A 141 -26.82 0.39 29.40
CA GLY A 141 -27.66 1.51 29.82
C GLY A 141 -29.14 1.30 29.50
N ILE A 142 -29.47 0.79 28.32
CA ILE A 142 -30.86 0.46 27.94
C ILE A 142 -31.40 -0.66 28.82
N TRP A 143 -30.64 -1.75 28.97
CA TRP A 143 -31.04 -2.89 29.80
C TRP A 143 -31.31 -2.47 31.25
N ALA A 144 -30.46 -1.61 31.82
CA ALA A 144 -30.61 -1.12 33.19
C ALA A 144 -31.86 -0.27 33.39
N VAL A 145 -32.33 0.47 32.38
CA VAL A 145 -33.57 1.25 32.46
C VAL A 145 -34.81 0.34 32.43
N ASP A 146 -34.76 -0.77 31.69
CA ASP A 146 -35.91 -1.65 31.53
C ASP A 146 -36.07 -2.68 32.66
N ASN A 147 -35.01 -2.94 33.44
CA ASN A 147 -34.96 -4.02 34.46
C ASN A 147 -34.85 -3.50 35.91
N LEU A 148 -35.01 -2.20 36.12
CA LEU A 148 -34.86 -1.54 37.42
C LEU A 148 -36.11 -0.70 37.71
#